data_AF-A0A929ZC12-F1
#
_entry.id   AF-A0A929ZC12-F1
#
_cell.length_a   1.000
_cell.length_b   1.000
_cell.length_c   1.000
_cell.angle_alpha   90.00
_cell.angle_beta   90.00
_cell.angle_gamma   90.00
#
_symmetry.space_group_name_H-M   'P 1'
#
loop_
_entity.id
_entity.type
_entity.pdbx_description
1 polymer ?
#
loop_
_entity_poly.entity_id
_entity_poly.type
_entity_poly.pdbx_seq_one_letter_code
_entity_poly.pdbx_strand_id
1 'polypeptide(L)' 'MVDSKAAKELAIKLRKLWDNDNYVKGVIAFAKTEKNIITISQFIDMSYRLNKEITADDISYLLEVLENES' A
#
# COMPACT_ATOMS: atom_id res chain seq x y z
N MET A 1 -15.50 0.18 -5.89
CA MET A 1 -14.36 -0.21 -5.01
C MET A 1 -13.90 -1.56 -5.47
N VAL A 2 -12.59 -1.75 -5.67
CA VAL A 2 -12.03 -3.06 -6.00
C VAL A 2 -12.30 -3.98 -4.79
N ASP A 3 -13.33 -4.82 -4.88
CA ASP A 3 -13.64 -5.83 -3.86
C ASP A 3 -12.70 -7.03 -4.02
N SER A 4 -11.39 -6.75 -4.02
CA SER A 4 -10.33 -7.76 -4.13
C SER A 4 -9.89 -8.19 -2.72
N LYS A 5 -9.61 -9.48 -2.58
CA LYS A 5 -8.95 -10.03 -1.39
C LYS A 5 -7.63 -9.30 -1.10
N ALA A 6 -6.85 -8.99 -2.13
CA ALA A 6 -5.58 -8.27 -1.98
C ALA A 6 -5.79 -6.85 -1.43
N ALA A 7 -6.84 -6.16 -1.87
CA ALA A 7 -7.18 -4.82 -1.37
C ALA A 7 -7.55 -4.84 0.12
N LYS A 8 -8.32 -5.86 0.56
CA LYS A 8 -8.68 -6.04 1.98
C LYS A 8 -7.46 -6.34 2.85
N GLU A 9 -6.56 -7.21 2.38
CA GLU A 9 -5.32 -7.54 3.08
C GLU A 9 -4.40 -6.31 3.19
N LEU A 10 -4.23 -5.55 2.10
CA LEU A 10 -3.47 -4.31 2.12
C LEU A 10 -4.09 -3.28 3.09
N ALA A 11 -5.42 -3.14 3.12
CA ALA A 11 -6.11 -2.23 4.04
C ALA A 11 -5.79 -2.54 5.51
N ILE A 12 -5.76 -3.83 5.88
CA ILE A 12 -5.42 -4.26 7.25
C ILE A 12 -3.97 -3.89 7.58
N LYS A 13 -3.02 -4.12 6.65
CA LYS A 13 -1.61 -3.78 6.86
C LYS A 13 -1.40 -2.28 7.03
N LEU A 14 -1.99 -1.48 6.13
CA LEU A 14 -1.90 -0.02 6.20
C LEU A 14 -2.53 0.51 7.49
N ARG A 15 -3.65 -0.04 7.95
CA ARG A 15 -4.29 0.39 9.21
C ARG A 15 -3.45 0.10 10.45
N LYS A 16 -2.61 -0.95 10.42
CA LYS A 16 -1.66 -1.24 11.49
C LYS A 16 -0.51 -0.24 11.55
N LEU A 17 -0.09 0.30 10.41
CA LEU A 17 0.95 1.32 10.31
C LEU A 17 0.39 2.72 10.64
N TRP A 18 -0.77 3.02 10.07
CA TRP A 18 -1.46 4.29 10.24
C TRP A 18 -2.94 4.03 10.51
N ASP A 19 -3.38 4.28 11.73
CA ASP A 19 -4.79 4.21 12.13
C ASP A 19 -5.59 5.40 11.55
N ASN A 20 -5.63 5.47 10.21
CA ASN A 20 -6.25 6.54 9.45
C ASN A 20 -6.97 5.97 8.23
N ASP A 21 -8.28 5.86 8.34
CA ASP A 21 -9.15 5.32 7.30
C ASP A 21 -9.10 6.08 5.97
N ASN A 22 -8.94 7.40 6.01
CA ASN A 22 -8.88 8.22 4.80
C ASN A 22 -7.58 7.95 4.04
N TYR A 23 -6.47 7.84 4.76
CA TYR A 23 -5.19 7.47 4.18
C TYR A 23 -5.23 6.07 3.56
N VAL A 24 -5.74 5.07 4.29
CA VAL A 24 -5.89 3.69 3.79
C VAL A 24 -6.72 3.65 2.51
N LYS A 25 -7.87 4.34 2.49
CA LYS A 25 -8.74 4.42 1.31
C LYS A 25 -8.03 5.12 0.14
N GLY A 26 -7.28 6.18 0.43
CA GLY A 26 -6.47 6.90 -0.56
C GLY A 26 -5.48 5.97 -1.25
N VAL A 27 -4.62 5.29 -0.50
CA VAL A 27 -3.59 4.39 -1.04
C VAL A 27 -4.21 3.30 -1.93
N ILE A 28 -5.32 2.67 -1.48
CA ILE A 28 -5.99 1.62 -2.26
C ILE A 28 -6.60 2.18 -3.56
N ALA A 29 -7.16 3.39 -3.51
CA ALA A 29 -7.70 4.04 -4.70
C ALA A 29 -6.60 4.42 -5.69
N PHE A 30 -5.46 4.93 -5.20
CA PHE A 30 -4.31 5.33 -6.02
C PHE A 30 -3.56 4.16 -6.64
N ALA A 31 -3.57 2.97 -6.02
CA ALA A 31 -2.92 1.80 -6.59
C ALA A 31 -3.46 1.41 -7.98
N LYS A 32 -4.72 1.75 -8.30
CA LYS A 32 -5.45 1.52 -9.58
C LYS A 32 -5.62 0.05 -10.02
N THR A 33 -4.61 -0.80 -9.84
CA THR A 33 -4.56 -2.19 -10.34
C THR A 33 -4.27 -3.18 -9.22
N GLU A 34 -4.70 -4.44 -9.39
CA GLU A 34 -4.41 -5.51 -8.42
C GLU A 34 -2.91 -5.81 -8.32
N LYS A 35 -2.16 -5.69 -9.43
CA LYS A 35 -0.70 -5.82 -9.46
C LYS A 35 -0.06 -4.81 -8.50
N ASN A 36 -0.43 -3.54 -8.59
CA ASN A 36 0.13 -2.48 -7.75
C ASN A 36 -0.24 -2.66 -6.27
N ILE A 37 -1.48 -3.10 -5.99
CA ILE A 37 -1.91 -3.46 -4.63
C ILE A 37 -1.01 -4.55 -4.04
N ILE A 38 -0.70 -5.59 -4.83
CA ILE A 38 0.19 -6.67 -4.42
C ILE A 38 1.61 -6.14 -4.18
N THR A 39 2.13 -5.29 -5.07
CA THR A 39 3.47 -4.69 -4.93
C THR A 39 3.60 -3.87 -3.65
N ILE A 40 2.62 -3.02 -3.33
CA ILE A 40 2.62 -2.24 -2.08
C ILE A 40 2.56 -3.18 -0.86
N SER A 41 1.73 -4.23 -0.93
CA SER A 41 1.62 -5.23 0.13
C SER A 41 2.94 -5.97 0.38
N GLN A 42 3.67 -6.32 -0.69
CA GLN A 42 4.98 -6.95 -0.63
C GLN A 42 6.07 -6.00 -0.12
N PHE A 43 6.01 -4.72 -0.50
CA PHE A 43 6.92 -3.69 0.00
C PHE A 43 6.84 -3.56 1.52
N ILE A 44 5.62 -3.53 2.08
CA ILE A 44 5.37 -3.52 3.53
C ILE A 44 5.89 -4.80 4.19
N ASP A 45 5.65 -5.98 3.60
CA ASP A 45 6.17 -7.23 4.17
C ASP A 45 7.70 -7.27 4.18
N MET A 46 8.33 -6.68 3.17
CA MET A 46 9.78 -6.62 3.07
C MET A 46 10.38 -5.67 4.13
N SER A 47 9.74 -4.54 4.41
CA SER A 47 10.23 -3.64 5.46
C SER A 47 10.22 -4.30 6.83
N TYR A 48 9.16 -5.04 7.17
CA TYR A 48 9.10 -5.82 8.41
C TYR A 48 10.21 -6.87 8.50
N ARG A 49 10.46 -7.61 7.42
CA ARG A 49 11.55 -8.61 7.36
C ARG A 49 12.93 -7.99 7.52
N LEU A 50 13.12 -6.75 7.04
CA LEU A 50 14.39 -6.02 7.13
C LEU A 50 14.50 -5.16 8.40
N ASN A 51 13.50 -5.19 9.28
CA ASN A 51 13.40 -4.29 10.43
C ASN A 51 13.59 -2.81 10.04
N LYS A 52 12.98 -2.42 8.92
CA LYS A 52 12.97 -1.05 8.42
C LYS A 52 11.63 -0.41 8.75
N GLU A 53 11.70 0.77 9.34
CA GLU A 53 10.54 1.63 9.48
C GLU A 53 10.07 2.08 8.09
N ILE A 54 8.75 2.11 7.91
CA ILE A 54 8.09 2.64 6.71
C ILE A 54 7.33 3.90 7.11
N THR A 55 7.51 4.96 6.33
CA THR A 55 6.82 6.23 6.48
C THR A 55 5.73 6.39 5.43
N ALA A 56 4.84 7.38 5.62
CA ALA A 56 3.82 7.70 4.62
C ALA A 56 4.45 8.22 3.31
N ASP A 57 5.62 8.86 3.42
CA ASP A 57 6.37 9.35 2.26
C ASP A 57 6.92 8.19 1.42
N ASP A 58 7.38 7.10 2.05
CA ASP A 58 7.83 5.90 1.32
C ASP A 58 6.71 5.27 0.49
N ILE A 59 5.50 5.21 1.03
CA ILE A 59 4.31 4.71 0.31
C ILE A 59 3.91 5.69 -0.80
N SER A 60 3.98 7.00 -0.54
CA SER A 60 3.66 8.03 -1.53
C SER A 60 4.61 7.98 -2.72
N TYR A 61 5.92 7.85 -2.45
CA TYR A 61 6.94 7.67 -3.48
C TYR A 61 6.72 6.38 -4.29
N LEU A 62 6.42 5.26 -3.62
CA LEU A 62 6.12 4.01 -4.31
C LEU A 62 4.89 4.15 -5.23
N LEU A 63 3.83 4.84 -4.78
CA LEU A 63 2.65 5.10 -5.60
C LEU A 63 2.98 5.91 -6.86
N GLU A 64 3.83 6.93 -6.73
CA GLU A 64 4.30 7.74 -7.87
C GLU A 64 5.10 6.91 -8.87
N VAL A 65 6.00 6.04 -8.40
CA VAL A 65 6.74 5.10 -9.26
C VAL A 65 5.78 4.17 -10.00
N LEU A 66 4.85 3.56 -9.29
CA LEU A 66 3.88 2.63 -9.87
C LEU A 66 2.94 3.31 -10.87
N GLU A 67 2.60 4.58 -10.68
CA GLU A 67 1.79 5.36 -11.62
C GLU A 67 2.53 5.59 -12.95
N ASN A 68 3.83 5.85 -12.91
CA ASN A 68 4.64 6.07 -14.11
C ASN A 68 4.99 4.78 -14.88
N GLU A 69 4.88 3.62 -14.23
CA GLU A 69 5.15 2.30 -14.82
C GLU A 69 3.90 1.54 -15.29
N SER A 70 2.70 2.10 -15.06
CA SER A 70 1.39 1.49 -15.40
C SER A 70 0.86 1.96 -16.76
#